data_AF-K2MXG7-F1
#
_entry.id   AF-K2MXG7-F1
#
_cell.length_a   1.000
_cell.length_b   1.000
_cell.length_c   1.000
_cell.angle_alpha   90.00
_cell.angle_beta   90.00
_cell.angle_gamma   90.00
#
_symmetry.space_group_name_H-M   'P 1'
#
loop_
_entity.id
_entity.type
_entity.pdbx_description
1 polymer ?
#
loop_
_entity_poly.entity_id
_entity_poly.type
_entity_poly.pdbx_seq_one_letter_code
_entity_poly.pdbx_strand_id
1 'polypeptide(L)'
;MKWKLRRVAVLLFLFIAVTNLLYLSFDIAVDDGAPGPNNPRHSRAAAVDDAALAYIPRRVVDTWSRREYLIVLGISSTDDEARRTRRNLQRSTCWRFPGVATRANDFTGAMLVLYVLGRHPSHGYDYSAALLEEAAQWNDVVALPMNEGRVSPEKKAGVEGYSGIEASIGMTRKTYMWFDLAHRLFPTARYITKGDDDIFLRVPLFVAHLRLLPRRGIYMGLYA
;
A
#
# COMPACT_ATOMS: atom_id res chain seq x y z
N MET A 1 46.62 18.31 31.33
CA MET A 1 45.65 17.18 31.46
C MET A 1 44.22 17.63 31.82
N LYS A 2 44.02 18.53 32.79
CA LYS A 2 42.69 18.98 33.26
C LYS A 2 41.78 19.62 32.19
N TRP A 3 42.35 20.32 31.20
CA TRP A 3 41.58 20.98 30.12
C TRP A 3 41.02 20.02 29.07
N LYS A 4 41.76 18.97 28.71
CA LYS A 4 41.27 17.93 27.78
C LYS A 4 40.12 17.13 28.40
N LEU A 5 40.22 16.79 29.69
CA LEU A 5 39.18 16.06 30.42
C LEU A 5 37.88 16.86 30.54
N ARG A 6 37.96 18.19 30.74
CA ARG A 6 36.78 19.08 30.74
C ARG A 6 36.08 19.14 29.39
N ARG A 7 36.83 19.18 28.28
CA ARG A 7 36.24 19.19 26.92
C ARG A 7 35.54 17.87 26.60
N VAL A 8 36.13 16.74 26.98
CA VAL A 8 35.52 15.42 26.80
C VAL A 8 34.24 15.29 27.64
N ALA A 9 34.25 15.76 28.88
CA ALA A 9 33.06 15.76 29.73
C ALA A 9 31.93 16.63 29.16
N VAL A 10 32.24 17.81 28.62
CA VAL A 10 31.25 18.69 27.99
C VAL A 10 30.65 18.07 26.73
N LEU A 11 31.47 17.45 25.88
CA LEU A 11 30.98 16.76 24.68
C LEU A 11 30.11 15.55 25.02
N LEU A 12 30.45 14.80 26.07
CA LEU A 12 29.66 13.68 26.55
C LEU A 12 28.30 14.14 27.10
N PHE A 13 28.27 15.23 27.87
CA PHE A 13 27.03 15.83 28.35
C PHE A 13 26.14 16.32 27.21
N LEU A 14 26.72 16.98 26.21
CA LEU A 14 26.00 17.41 25.01
C LEU A 14 25.44 16.21 24.23
N PHE A 15 26.22 15.14 24.09
CA PHE A 15 25.76 13.92 23.42
C PHE A 15 24.61 13.24 24.17
N ILE A 16 24.68 13.16 25.51
CA ILE A 16 23.61 12.62 26.36
C ILE A 16 22.36 13.51 26.28
N ALA A 17 22.54 14.84 26.30
CA ALA A 17 21.42 15.78 26.20
C ALA A 17 20.71 15.69 24.84
N VAL A 18 21.48 15.61 23.74
CA VAL A 18 20.92 15.45 22.39
C VAL A 18 20.26 14.09 22.23
N THR A 19 20.86 13.01 22.73
CA THR A 19 20.23 11.68 22.63
C THR A 19 18.97 11.59 23.48
N ASN A 20 18.92 12.16 24.69
CA ASN A 20 17.70 12.24 25.48
C ASN A 20 16.63 13.14 24.85
N LEU A 21 17.02 14.28 24.26
CA LEU A 21 16.08 15.14 23.54
C LEU A 21 15.49 14.42 22.32
N LEU A 22 16.32 13.68 21.57
CA LEU A 22 15.85 12.84 20.47
C LEU A 22 14.96 11.70 20.98
N TYR A 23 15.33 11.03 22.07
CA TYR A 23 14.53 9.96 22.67
C TYR A 23 13.17 10.48 23.16
N LEU A 24 13.13 11.63 23.83
CA LEU A 24 11.90 12.30 24.27
C LEU A 24 11.08 12.86 23.09
N SER A 25 11.73 13.22 21.98
CA SER A 25 11.04 13.56 20.73
C SER A 25 10.43 12.34 20.03
N PHE A 26 10.97 11.14 20.32
CA PHE A 26 10.48 9.84 19.84
C PHE A 26 9.57 9.12 20.85
N ASP A 27 9.44 9.63 22.07
CA ASP A 27 8.41 9.24 23.03
C ASP A 27 7.10 9.87 22.59
N ILE A 28 6.47 9.25 21.59
CA ILE A 28 5.04 9.41 21.35
C ILE A 28 4.38 8.84 22.60
N ALA A 29 4.12 9.74 23.55
CA ALA A 29 3.26 9.48 24.68
C ALA A 29 2.06 8.67 24.18
N VAL A 30 1.90 7.51 24.81
CA VAL A 30 0.64 6.78 24.91
C VAL A 30 -0.41 7.82 25.30
N ASP A 31 -1.14 8.32 24.30
CA ASP A 31 -2.33 9.15 24.50
C ASP A 31 -3.50 8.34 23.95
N ASP A 32 -4.37 7.99 24.89
CA ASP A 32 -5.49 7.08 24.74
C ASP A 32 -6.43 7.56 23.64
N GLY A 33 -6.42 6.85 22.51
CA GLY A 33 -7.58 6.10 22.00
C GLY A 33 -8.98 6.72 22.00
N ALA A 34 -9.17 8.05 22.04
CA ALA A 34 -10.49 8.67 21.92
C ALA A 34 -10.68 9.29 20.52
N PRO A 35 -11.70 8.87 19.75
CA PRO A 35 -12.02 9.46 18.46
C PRO A 35 -12.71 10.82 18.68
N GLY A 36 -11.92 11.85 18.95
CA GLY A 36 -12.41 13.23 18.95
C GLY A 36 -12.54 13.75 17.51
N PRO A 37 -13.61 14.50 17.17
CA PRO A 37 -13.84 15.04 15.81
C PRO A 37 -12.76 16.03 15.32
N ASN A 38 -11.85 16.46 16.20
CA ASN A 38 -10.85 17.49 15.93
C ASN A 38 -9.40 16.95 15.86
N ASN A 39 -9.18 15.63 15.74
CA ASN A 39 -7.82 15.11 15.62
C ASN A 39 -7.25 15.41 14.21
N PRO A 40 -6.18 16.23 14.07
CA PRO A 40 -5.62 16.60 12.77
C PRO A 40 -5.13 15.38 11.98
N ARG A 41 -4.73 14.30 12.67
CA ARG A 41 -4.33 13.03 12.04
C ARG A 41 -5.52 12.37 11.35
N HIS A 42 -6.71 12.45 11.93
CA HIS A 42 -7.91 11.85 11.36
C HIS A 42 -8.38 12.63 10.12
N SER A 43 -8.38 13.96 10.17
CA SER A 43 -8.70 14.80 9.00
C SER A 43 -7.71 14.60 7.85
N ARG A 44 -6.42 14.46 8.16
CA ARG A 44 -5.40 14.17 7.15
C ARG A 44 -5.57 12.79 6.53
N ALA A 45 -5.87 11.78 7.35
CA ALA A 45 -6.11 10.42 6.87
C ALA A 45 -7.35 10.36 5.96
N ALA A 46 -8.44 11.05 6.32
CA ALA A 46 -9.63 11.15 5.48
C ALA A 46 -9.34 11.81 4.12
N ALA A 47 -8.59 12.92 4.11
CA ALA A 47 -8.21 13.58 2.85
C ALA A 47 -7.31 12.71 1.96
N VAL A 48 -6.43 11.90 2.56
CA VAL A 48 -5.58 10.94 1.83
C VAL A 48 -6.43 9.81 1.23
N ASP A 49 -7.44 9.33 1.95
CA ASP A 49 -8.36 8.31 1.44
C ASP A 49 -9.21 8.83 0.30
N ASP A 50 -9.80 10.01 0.47
CA ASP A 50 -10.61 10.64 -0.57
C ASP A 50 -9.79 10.83 -1.85
N ALA A 51 -8.52 11.23 -1.72
CA ALA A 51 -7.61 11.32 -2.87
C ALA A 51 -7.29 9.95 -3.47
N ALA A 52 -7.03 8.93 -2.65
CA ALA A 52 -6.73 7.58 -3.10
C ALA A 52 -7.90 6.91 -3.84
N LEU A 53 -9.13 7.26 -3.46
CA LEU A 53 -10.38 6.71 -3.97
C LEU A 53 -11.08 7.63 -4.97
N ALA A 54 -10.46 8.76 -5.35
CA ALA A 54 -11.09 9.82 -6.15
C ALA A 54 -11.66 9.34 -7.51
N TYR A 55 -11.09 8.27 -8.07
CA TYR A 55 -11.50 7.72 -9.37
C TYR A 55 -12.38 6.46 -9.23
N ILE A 56 -12.83 6.15 -8.03
CA ILE A 56 -13.75 5.03 -7.75
C ILE A 56 -15.11 5.62 -7.36
N PRO A 57 -16.23 5.21 -7.99
CA PRO A 57 -17.54 5.70 -7.59
C PRO A 57 -17.84 5.37 -6.12
N ARG A 58 -18.37 6.33 -5.35
CA ARG A 58 -18.72 6.14 -3.92
C ARG A 58 -19.54 4.87 -3.66
N ARG A 59 -20.52 4.57 -4.51
CA ARG A 59 -21.34 3.35 -4.42
C ARG A 59 -20.54 2.05 -4.46
N VAL A 60 -19.41 2.04 -5.17
CA VAL A 60 -18.50 0.89 -5.26
C VAL A 60 -17.71 0.77 -3.96
N VAL A 61 -17.17 1.87 -3.45
CA VAL A 61 -16.50 1.92 -2.14
C VAL A 61 -17.44 1.48 -1.02
N ASP A 62 -18.70 1.91 -1.05
CA ASP A 62 -19.73 1.48 -0.10
C ASP A 62 -20.08 -0.02 -0.23
N THR A 63 -20.01 -0.55 -1.45
CA THR A 63 -20.22 -1.98 -1.70
C THR A 63 -19.08 -2.80 -1.10
N TRP A 64 -17.85 -2.31 -1.23
CA TRP A 64 -16.66 -2.92 -0.64
C TRP A 64 -16.71 -2.92 0.88
N SER A 65 -17.01 -1.78 1.51
CA SER A 65 -17.00 -1.63 2.96
C SER A 65 -18.06 -2.47 3.69
N ARG A 66 -19.18 -2.78 3.01
CA ARG A 66 -20.25 -3.63 3.55
C ARG A 66 -19.99 -5.14 3.41
N ARG A 67 -18.97 -5.55 2.67
CA ARG A 67 -18.69 -6.97 2.40
C ARG A 67 -17.64 -7.51 3.35
N GLU A 68 -17.84 -8.75 3.79
CA GLU A 68 -16.88 -9.49 4.61
C GLU A 68 -15.92 -10.30 3.74
N TYR A 69 -14.92 -9.64 3.17
CA TYR A 69 -13.90 -10.34 2.40
C TYR A 69 -13.06 -11.27 3.29
N LEU A 70 -12.74 -12.47 2.79
CA LEU A 70 -11.72 -13.30 3.42
C LEU A 70 -10.36 -12.60 3.29
N ILE A 71 -10.07 -12.04 2.13
CA ILE A 71 -8.80 -11.35 1.88
C ILE A 71 -8.97 -10.19 0.91
N VAL A 72 -8.23 -9.11 1.15
CA VAL A 72 -8.09 -7.99 0.23
C VAL A 72 -6.65 -7.93 -0.24
N LEU A 73 -6.44 -8.08 -1.55
CA LEU A 73 -5.15 -8.12 -2.22
C LEU A 73 -4.88 -6.80 -2.94
N GLY A 74 -3.88 -6.05 -2.47
CA GLY A 74 -3.33 -4.90 -3.17
C GLY A 74 -2.21 -5.31 -4.12
N ILE A 75 -2.44 -5.18 -5.42
CA ILE A 75 -1.41 -5.41 -6.44
C ILE A 75 -0.66 -4.10 -6.68
N SER A 76 0.61 -4.05 -6.30
CA SER A 76 1.48 -2.92 -6.60
C SER A 76 1.81 -2.89 -8.10
N SER A 77 1.52 -1.76 -8.75
CA SER A 77 1.74 -1.56 -10.18
C SER A 77 2.13 -0.11 -10.48
N THR A 78 2.46 0.20 -11.74
CA THR A 78 2.84 1.54 -12.20
C THR A 78 2.02 1.99 -13.42
N ASP A 79 1.92 3.30 -13.62
CA ASP A 79 1.18 3.90 -14.73
C ASP A 79 2.03 3.94 -16.01
N ASP A 80 2.24 2.76 -16.58
CA ASP A 80 2.86 2.59 -17.88
C ASP A 80 2.16 1.46 -18.66
N GLU A 81 2.37 1.44 -19.97
CA GLU A 81 1.70 0.52 -20.89
C GLU A 81 2.02 -0.96 -20.60
N ALA A 82 3.29 -1.25 -20.28
CA ALA A 82 3.72 -2.62 -20.00
C ALA A 82 3.04 -3.16 -18.74
N ARG A 83 2.95 -2.36 -17.67
CA ARG A 83 2.22 -2.75 -16.45
C ARG A 83 0.72 -2.79 -16.66
N ARG A 84 0.13 -1.87 -17.44
CA ARG A 84 -1.29 -1.94 -17.82
C ARG A 84 -1.63 -3.24 -18.52
N THR A 85 -0.75 -3.70 -19.41
CA THR A 85 -0.89 -4.99 -20.09
C THR A 85 -0.92 -6.14 -19.09
N ARG A 86 -0.03 -6.13 -18.08
CA ARG A 86 -0.02 -7.14 -17.01
C ARG A 86 -1.30 -7.14 -16.18
N ARG A 87 -1.79 -5.97 -15.78
CA ARG A 87 -3.08 -5.85 -15.07
C ARG A 87 -4.23 -6.44 -15.89
N ASN A 88 -4.26 -6.14 -17.19
CA ASN A 88 -5.26 -6.72 -18.11
C ASN A 88 -5.14 -8.26 -18.22
N LEU A 89 -3.91 -8.79 -18.26
CA LEU A 89 -3.67 -10.24 -18.25
C LEU A 89 -4.15 -10.87 -16.95
N GLN A 90 -3.88 -10.29 -15.79
CA GLN A 90 -4.38 -10.81 -14.52
C GLN A 90 -5.92 -10.79 -14.47
N ARG A 91 -6.56 -9.69 -14.92
CA ARG A 91 -8.04 -9.58 -15.04
C ARG A 91 -8.65 -10.61 -15.99
N SER A 92 -7.98 -10.94 -17.10
CA SER A 92 -8.46 -11.92 -18.08
C SER A 92 -8.14 -13.36 -17.71
N THR A 93 -7.27 -13.60 -16.71
CA THR A 93 -6.81 -14.94 -16.32
C THR A 93 -7.13 -15.25 -14.84
N CYS A 94 -6.18 -15.09 -13.92
CA CYS A 94 -6.30 -15.54 -12.53
C CYS A 94 -7.44 -14.85 -11.75
N TRP A 95 -7.91 -13.67 -12.18
CA TRP A 95 -9.09 -13.03 -11.57
C TRP A 95 -10.44 -13.51 -12.10
N ARG A 96 -10.45 -14.44 -13.06
CA ARG A 96 -11.67 -15.12 -13.53
C ARG A 96 -12.06 -16.32 -12.69
N PHE A 97 -11.20 -16.79 -11.78
CA PHE A 97 -11.54 -17.91 -10.91
C PHE A 97 -12.72 -17.58 -9.99
N PRO A 98 -13.59 -18.56 -9.68
CA PRO A 98 -14.69 -18.36 -8.75
C PRO A 98 -14.20 -17.85 -7.39
N GLY A 99 -14.93 -16.89 -6.82
CA GLY A 99 -14.62 -16.30 -5.52
C GLY A 99 -13.70 -15.08 -5.57
N VAL A 100 -13.25 -14.64 -6.74
CA VAL A 100 -12.64 -13.31 -6.92
C VAL A 100 -13.74 -12.26 -7.08
N ALA A 101 -13.75 -11.27 -6.20
CA ALA A 101 -14.62 -10.11 -6.26
C ALA A 101 -14.09 -9.11 -7.29
N THR A 102 -14.86 -8.89 -8.36
CA THR A 102 -14.51 -7.98 -9.45
C THR A 102 -15.73 -7.16 -9.85
N ARG A 103 -15.55 -6.10 -10.66
CA ARG A 103 -16.68 -5.36 -11.21
C ARG A 103 -17.71 -6.24 -11.91
N ALA A 104 -17.29 -7.31 -12.58
CA ALA A 104 -18.17 -8.19 -13.35
C ALA A 104 -19.16 -9.01 -12.49
N ASN A 105 -18.92 -9.12 -11.19
CA ASN A 105 -19.82 -9.80 -10.25
C ASN A 105 -20.21 -8.91 -9.06
N ASP A 106 -20.27 -7.59 -9.30
CA ASP A 106 -20.58 -6.56 -8.31
C ASP A 106 -19.70 -6.61 -7.06
N PHE A 107 -18.44 -7.01 -7.25
CA PHE A 107 -17.44 -7.24 -6.21
C PHE A 107 -17.86 -8.32 -5.21
N THR A 108 -18.49 -9.38 -5.70
CA THR A 108 -18.89 -10.57 -4.91
C THR A 108 -17.84 -11.66 -4.98
N GLY A 109 -17.32 -12.05 -3.82
CA GLY A 109 -16.33 -13.10 -3.71
C GLY A 109 -15.65 -13.09 -2.34
N ALA A 110 -14.84 -14.12 -2.08
CA ALA A 110 -14.02 -14.20 -0.89
C ALA A 110 -12.77 -13.29 -0.98
N MET A 111 -12.26 -13.04 -2.18
CA MET A 111 -11.05 -12.27 -2.40
C MET A 111 -11.32 -11.03 -3.24
N LEU A 112 -11.12 -9.84 -2.67
CA LEU A 112 -11.09 -8.59 -3.43
C LEU A 112 -9.67 -8.32 -3.93
N VAL A 113 -9.54 -7.87 -5.18
CA VAL A 113 -8.26 -7.47 -5.77
C VAL A 113 -8.34 -6.02 -6.20
N LEU A 114 -7.39 -5.20 -5.75
CA LEU A 114 -7.25 -3.80 -6.10
C LEU A 114 -5.85 -3.53 -6.62
N TYR A 115 -5.72 -2.74 -7.68
CA TYR A 115 -4.44 -2.25 -8.18
C TYR A 115 -4.08 -0.94 -7.51
N VAL A 116 -2.87 -0.87 -6.94
CA VAL A 116 -2.39 0.28 -6.18
C VAL A 116 -1.29 0.98 -6.97
N LEU A 117 -1.53 2.23 -7.36
CA LEU A 117 -0.61 3.03 -8.17
C LEU A 117 -0.33 4.39 -7.55
N GLY A 118 0.89 4.87 -7.69
CA GLY A 118 1.27 6.26 -7.51
C GLY A 118 1.39 6.98 -8.86
N ARG A 119 1.72 8.27 -8.80
CA ARG A 119 1.93 9.13 -9.96
C ARG A 119 3.27 8.83 -10.60
N HIS A 120 3.28 8.48 -11.88
CA HIS A 120 4.50 8.00 -12.55
C HIS A 120 5.33 9.18 -13.12
N PRO A 121 6.68 9.15 -13.02
CA PRO A 121 7.53 10.25 -13.48
C PRO A 121 7.46 10.52 -14.99
N SER A 122 7.09 9.54 -15.82
CA SER A 122 6.95 9.74 -17.28
C SER A 122 5.82 10.71 -17.64
N HIS A 123 4.86 10.92 -16.73
CA HIS A 123 3.69 11.77 -16.93
C HIS A 123 3.78 13.04 -16.10
N GLY A 124 4.99 13.49 -15.75
CA GLY A 124 5.18 14.69 -14.93
C GLY A 124 4.67 14.55 -13.49
N TYR A 125 4.47 13.32 -13.01
CA TYR A 125 3.77 13.02 -11.76
C TYR A 125 2.28 13.38 -11.77
N ASP A 126 1.64 13.35 -12.93
CA ASP A 126 0.18 13.23 -13.05
C ASP A 126 -0.22 11.78 -13.38
N TYR A 127 -1.53 11.49 -13.32
CA TYR A 127 -2.07 10.23 -13.83
C TYR A 127 -2.37 10.35 -15.32
N SER A 128 -1.95 9.36 -16.10
CA SER A 128 -2.19 9.34 -17.54
C SER A 128 -3.68 9.19 -17.84
N ALA A 129 -4.13 9.76 -18.97
CA ALA A 129 -5.52 9.63 -19.42
C ALA A 129 -5.97 8.17 -19.50
N ALA A 130 -5.07 7.27 -19.91
CA ALA A 130 -5.39 5.87 -20.05
C ALA A 130 -5.42 5.11 -18.71
N LEU A 131 -4.75 5.59 -17.65
CA LEU A 131 -5.01 5.09 -16.29
C LEU A 131 -6.37 5.54 -15.79
N LEU A 132 -6.77 6.80 -16.06
CA LEU A 132 -8.08 7.31 -15.66
C LEU A 132 -9.22 6.55 -16.37
N GLU A 133 -9.04 6.23 -17.65
CA GLU A 133 -9.97 5.37 -18.40
C GLU A 133 -10.03 3.96 -17.80
N GLU A 134 -8.88 3.35 -17.48
CA GLU A 134 -8.82 2.05 -16.82
C GLU A 134 -9.55 2.07 -15.46
N ALA A 135 -9.32 3.10 -14.65
CA ALA A 135 -9.97 3.27 -13.35
C ALA A 135 -11.49 3.35 -13.50
N ALA A 136 -11.99 4.14 -14.45
CA ALA A 136 -13.42 4.24 -14.75
C ALA A 136 -14.01 2.94 -15.32
N GLN A 137 -13.22 2.16 -16.06
CA GLN A 137 -13.63 0.89 -16.65
C GLN A 137 -13.69 -0.25 -15.63
N TRP A 138 -12.79 -0.31 -14.66
CA TRP A 138 -12.69 -1.46 -13.78
C TRP A 138 -13.12 -1.18 -12.35
N ASN A 139 -13.11 0.08 -11.92
CA ASN A 139 -13.36 0.52 -10.56
C ASN A 139 -12.48 -0.21 -9.52
N ASP A 140 -11.35 -0.80 -9.91
CA ASP A 140 -10.44 -1.58 -9.07
C ASP A 140 -9.07 -0.91 -8.90
N VAL A 141 -8.97 0.38 -9.26
CA VAL A 141 -7.73 1.15 -9.27
C VAL A 141 -7.72 2.15 -8.11
N VAL A 142 -6.83 1.92 -7.15
CA VAL A 142 -6.53 2.84 -6.04
C VAL A 142 -5.36 3.74 -6.45
N ALA A 143 -5.64 5.03 -6.59
CA ALA A 143 -4.71 6.04 -7.10
C ALA A 143 -4.11 6.83 -5.93
N LEU A 144 -3.09 6.27 -5.27
CA LEU A 144 -2.51 6.85 -4.07
C LEU A 144 -1.90 8.23 -4.34
N PRO A 145 -2.12 9.23 -3.46
CA PRO A 145 -1.58 10.59 -3.61
C PRO A 145 -0.09 10.63 -3.25
N MET A 146 0.72 9.94 -4.04
CA MET A 146 2.17 9.85 -3.92
C MET A 146 2.81 9.76 -5.29
N ASN A 147 4.10 10.08 -5.35
CA ASN A 147 4.90 9.95 -6.56
C ASN A 147 5.64 8.60 -6.54
N GLU A 148 5.67 7.93 -7.68
CA GLU A 148 6.55 6.80 -7.91
C GLU A 148 8.02 7.23 -7.87
N GLY A 149 8.88 6.31 -7.44
CA GLY A 149 10.31 6.49 -7.59
C GLY A 149 10.77 6.19 -9.02
N ARG A 150 11.83 6.86 -9.49
CA ARG A 150 12.42 6.52 -10.77
C ARG A 150 13.13 5.17 -10.68
N VAL A 151 12.91 4.33 -11.68
CA VAL A 151 13.62 3.06 -11.84
C VAL A 151 14.97 3.33 -12.50
N SER A 152 16.02 2.63 -12.03
CA SER A 152 17.37 2.71 -12.60
C SER A 152 17.33 2.42 -14.12
N PRO A 153 17.99 3.22 -14.97
CA PRO A 153 17.99 3.01 -16.43
C PRO A 153 18.51 1.62 -16.84
N GLU A 154 19.39 1.02 -16.04
CA GLU A 154 19.98 -0.30 -16.28
C GLU A 154 19.01 -1.44 -15.95
N LYS A 155 17.92 -1.15 -15.23
CA LYS A 155 16.95 -2.15 -14.83
C LYS A 155 16.13 -2.61 -16.04
N LYS A 156 16.35 -3.86 -16.45
CA LYS A 156 15.55 -4.53 -17.47
C LYS A 156 14.25 -5.08 -16.88
N ALA A 157 13.14 -4.92 -17.60
CA ALA A 157 11.86 -5.52 -17.23
C ALA A 157 11.95 -7.05 -17.24
N GLY A 158 11.36 -7.73 -16.24
CA GLY A 158 11.34 -9.19 -16.14
C GLY A 158 12.66 -9.84 -15.70
N VAL A 159 13.73 -9.07 -15.52
CA VAL A 159 14.99 -9.56 -14.95
C VAL A 159 14.98 -9.31 -13.44
N GLU A 160 15.56 -10.17 -12.62
CA GLU A 160 15.74 -9.89 -11.20
C GLU A 160 16.81 -8.80 -11.00
N GLY A 161 16.71 -8.00 -9.93
CA GLY A 161 17.78 -7.08 -9.56
C GLY A 161 17.30 -5.73 -9.02
N TYR A 162 18.26 -4.94 -8.57
CA TYR A 162 18.02 -3.66 -7.93
C TYR A 162 17.43 -2.62 -8.88
N SER A 163 16.32 -2.00 -8.48
CA SER A 163 15.60 -1.00 -9.28
C SER A 163 15.99 0.45 -8.98
N GLY A 164 16.97 0.70 -8.11
CA GLY A 164 17.39 2.05 -7.71
C GLY A 164 16.77 2.54 -6.40
N ILE A 165 17.43 3.51 -5.73
CA ILE A 165 17.05 4.02 -4.40
C ILE A 165 15.66 4.63 -4.44
N GLU A 166 15.39 5.47 -5.44
CA GLU A 166 14.09 6.12 -5.58
C GLU A 166 12.96 5.10 -5.73
N ALA A 167 13.12 4.10 -6.61
CA ALA A 167 12.14 3.03 -6.77
C ALA A 167 11.90 2.26 -5.47
N SER A 168 12.94 1.96 -4.70
CA SER A 168 12.81 1.31 -3.38
C SER A 168 12.04 2.18 -2.37
N ILE A 169 12.31 3.49 -2.33
CA ILE A 169 11.57 4.44 -1.48
C ILE A 169 10.11 4.51 -1.91
N GLY A 170 9.85 4.62 -3.21
CA GLY A 170 8.51 4.62 -3.79
C GLY A 170 7.73 3.35 -3.43
N MET A 171 8.35 2.17 -3.61
CA MET A 171 7.72 0.89 -3.26
C MET A 171 7.40 0.78 -1.77
N THR A 172 8.33 1.20 -0.90
CA THR A 172 8.13 1.17 0.56
C THR A 172 6.99 2.10 0.97
N ARG A 173 6.97 3.32 0.44
CA ARG A 173 5.91 4.30 0.71
C ARG A 173 4.54 3.80 0.20
N LYS A 174 4.50 3.22 -1.01
CA LYS A 174 3.29 2.63 -1.58
C LYS A 174 2.75 1.50 -0.72
N THR A 175 3.64 0.61 -0.26
CA THR A 175 3.28 -0.51 0.63
C THR A 175 2.69 -0.01 1.94
N TYR A 176 3.33 0.98 2.57
CA TYR A 176 2.81 1.60 3.79
C TYR A 176 1.42 2.22 3.58
N MET A 177 1.27 3.06 2.55
CA MET A 177 0.01 3.73 2.25
C MET A 177 -1.10 2.75 1.89
N TRP A 178 -0.78 1.66 1.19
CA TRP A 178 -1.73 0.58 0.92
C TRP A 178 -2.25 -0.05 2.21
N PHE A 179 -1.36 -0.48 3.11
CA PHE A 179 -1.78 -1.13 4.35
C PHE A 179 -2.54 -0.19 5.28
N ASP A 180 -2.12 1.07 5.38
CA ASP A 180 -2.81 2.09 6.16
C ASP A 180 -4.24 2.37 5.64
N LEU A 181 -4.41 2.51 4.33
CA LEU A 181 -5.72 2.67 3.69
C LEU A 181 -6.57 1.39 3.86
N ALA A 182 -6.01 0.23 3.52
CA ALA A 182 -6.75 -1.03 3.49
C ALA A 182 -7.26 -1.41 4.89
N HIS A 183 -6.48 -1.14 5.94
CA HIS A 183 -6.91 -1.39 7.31
C HIS A 183 -8.14 -0.55 7.69
N ARG A 184 -8.21 0.71 7.24
CA ARG A 184 -9.34 1.60 7.51
C ARG A 184 -10.54 1.32 6.63
N LEU A 185 -10.32 0.99 5.36
CA LEU A 185 -11.37 0.73 4.37
C LEU A 185 -12.03 -0.65 4.53
N PHE A 186 -11.28 -1.64 5.03
CA PHE A 186 -11.73 -3.03 5.15
C PHE A 186 -11.62 -3.56 6.59
N PRO A 187 -12.30 -2.93 7.56
CA PRO A 187 -12.18 -3.31 8.97
C PRO A 187 -12.67 -4.74 9.27
N THR A 188 -13.48 -5.32 8.38
CA THR A 188 -14.05 -6.67 8.50
C THR A 188 -13.27 -7.73 7.72
N ALA A 189 -12.31 -7.34 6.87
CA ALA A 189 -11.52 -8.29 6.10
C ALA A 189 -10.66 -9.14 7.04
N ARG A 190 -10.56 -10.46 6.78
CA ARG A 190 -9.74 -11.34 7.65
C ARG A 190 -8.25 -11.18 7.40
N TYR A 191 -7.86 -10.93 6.16
CA TYR A 191 -6.48 -10.75 5.75
C TYR A 191 -6.36 -9.55 4.80
N ILE A 192 -5.25 -8.81 4.92
CA ILE A 192 -4.82 -7.81 3.95
C ILE A 192 -3.47 -8.27 3.44
N THR A 193 -3.28 -8.23 2.12
CA THR A 193 -2.04 -8.69 1.49
C THR A 193 -1.59 -7.73 0.40
N LYS A 194 -0.34 -7.91 -0.03
CA LYS A 194 0.31 -7.20 -1.12
C LYS A 194 0.85 -8.22 -2.11
N GLY A 195 0.70 -7.95 -3.39
CA GLY A 195 1.30 -8.72 -4.48
C GLY A 195 1.85 -7.81 -5.57
N ASP A 196 2.53 -8.40 -6.53
CA ASP A 196 3.09 -7.69 -7.69
C ASP A 196 2.27 -8.01 -8.96
N ASP A 197 2.33 -7.13 -9.97
CA ASP A 197 1.56 -7.30 -11.20
C ASP A 197 2.11 -8.38 -12.16
N ASP A 198 3.27 -8.97 -11.87
CA ASP A 198 3.88 -10.08 -12.60
C ASP A 198 3.72 -11.44 -11.92
N ILE A 199 2.87 -11.55 -10.89
CA ILE A 199 2.54 -12.84 -10.29
C ILE A 199 1.39 -13.53 -11.03
N PHE A 200 1.37 -14.87 -10.93
CA PHE A 200 0.18 -15.67 -11.16
C PHE A 200 -0.26 -16.32 -9.84
N LEU A 201 -1.53 -16.14 -9.46
CA LEU A 201 -2.08 -16.68 -8.22
C LEU A 201 -3.06 -17.82 -8.50
N ARG A 202 -2.81 -18.99 -7.91
CA ARG A 202 -3.74 -20.13 -7.91
C ARG A 202 -4.87 -19.87 -6.92
N VAL A 203 -5.83 -19.02 -7.30
CA VAL A 203 -6.85 -18.48 -6.39
C VAL A 203 -7.60 -19.53 -5.58
N PRO A 204 -8.14 -20.63 -6.16
CA PRO A 204 -8.91 -21.60 -5.37
C PRO A 204 -8.08 -22.23 -4.24
N LEU A 205 -6.82 -22.57 -4.54
CA LEU A 205 -5.89 -23.14 -3.57
C LEU A 205 -5.51 -22.10 -2.51
N PHE A 206 -5.23 -20.87 -2.92
CA PHE A 206 -4.87 -19.78 -2.00
C PHE A 206 -6.00 -19.47 -1.01
N VAL A 207 -7.24 -19.33 -1.50
CA VAL A 207 -8.43 -19.11 -0.66
C VAL A 207 -8.69 -20.29 0.27
N ALA A 208 -8.50 -21.54 -0.20
CA ALA A 208 -8.65 -22.72 0.64
C ALA A 208 -7.66 -22.72 1.82
N HIS A 209 -6.39 -22.38 1.58
CA HIS A 209 -5.39 -22.28 2.64
C HIS A 209 -5.72 -21.18 3.65
N LEU A 210 -6.10 -19.98 3.20
CA LEU A 210 -6.44 -18.86 4.09
C LEU A 210 -7.59 -19.18 5.06
N ARG A 211 -8.52 -20.05 4.67
CA ARG A 211 -9.63 -20.49 5.54
C ARG A 211 -9.16 -21.36 6.71
N LEU A 212 -8.03 -22.04 6.57
CA LEU A 212 -7.44 -22.90 7.61
C LEU A 212 -6.50 -22.13 8.55
N LEU A 213 -6.09 -20.92 8.15
CA LEU A 213 -5.16 -20.13 8.93
C LEU A 213 -5.84 -19.39 10.10
N PRO A 214 -5.14 -19.19 11.23
CA PRO A 214 -5.56 -18.30 12.30
C PRO A 214 -5.88 -16.87 11.84
N ARG A 215 -6.87 -16.23 12.48
CA ARG A 215 -7.27 -14.85 12.14
C ARG A 215 -6.36 -13.76 12.73
N ARG A 216 -5.42 -14.11 13.59
CA ARG A 216 -4.57 -13.16 14.33
C ARG A 216 -3.14 -13.67 14.40
N GLY A 217 -2.18 -12.74 14.46
CA GLY A 217 -0.76 -13.06 14.67
C GLY A 217 -0.09 -13.74 13.48
N ILE A 218 -0.63 -13.60 12.26
CA ILE A 218 -0.03 -14.17 11.06
C ILE A 218 0.60 -13.06 10.22
N TYR A 219 1.85 -13.30 9.87
CA TYR A 219 2.51 -12.70 8.73
C TYR A 219 3.10 -13.84 7.91
N MET A 220 2.65 -13.96 6.65
CA MET A 220 3.04 -15.06 5.77
C MET A 220 3.49 -14.48 4.43
N GLY A 221 4.62 -14.96 3.94
CA GLY A 221 5.21 -14.58 2.66
C GLY A 221 6.58 -15.23 2.52
N LEU A 222 7.20 -15.05 1.35
CA LEU A 222 8.61 -15.39 1.21
C LEU A 222 9.42 -14.31 1.95
N TYR A 223 10.17 -14.71 2.98
CA TYR A 223 11.22 -13.86 3.53
C TYR A 223 12.43 -14.04 2.60
N ALA A 224 12.64 -13.07 1.69
CA ALA A 224 13.82 -13.00 0.84
C ALA A 224 14.82 -12.01 1.44
#